data_AF-A0A9E5IM71-F1
#
_entry.id   AF-A0A9E5IM71-F1
#
_cell.length_a   1.000
_cell.length_b   1.000
_cell.length_c   1.000
_cell.angle_alpha   90.00
_cell.angle_beta   90.00
_cell.angle_gamma   90.00
#
_symmetry.space_group_name_H-M   'P 1'
#
loop_
_entity.id
_entity.type
_entity.pdbx_description
1 polymer ?
#
loop_
_entity_poly.entity_id
_entity_poly.type
_entity_poly.pdbx_seq_one_letter_code
_entity_poly.pdbx_strand_id
1 'polypeptide(L)'
;MKRADLSGALLVIVAALLLVDAAPATAQIAVSARSLDFGSVTNASTPVRKTWTLTNNGRTTFQLPPYPTYQFKAVSTPYTESGTFYVDGGNCTPGLVLKSKETCSFTIAFQPRGFGDKSVVFTLNRPDFNLPVTLTGKRLEPTDYSTAGYGGSRTNPAKSVEDLQTRRTSSSNGYYWFDPDGAGGRPPFLAYVELIVQSSTANKDGWMLVRRIPKGTTWFPLNDNLSGAGFNTDENGFVDSLAGTPLTPTGSKPASLQFDYLLRADTEFMFAATTKSDGTPRLWCVIARGADGRFGGSLNSSLQTTTVVAYAGTKETTALSSTTPTKPSVTNVIFGTLYGAPFIGCEGTFSLNQSWMLYGEDGATSYNGLLNSSYYNGINVYIRKIKTSN
;
A
#
# COMPACT_ATOMS: atom_id res chain seq x y z
N MET A 1 84.98 -67.71 -16.86
CA MET A 1 84.62 -67.00 -15.61
C MET A 1 84.76 -65.52 -15.90
N LYS A 2 83.66 -64.78 -16.15
CA LYS A 2 82.74 -64.09 -15.23
C LYS A 2 83.03 -62.56 -15.20
N ARG A 3 82.14 -61.84 -15.90
CA ARG A 3 81.55 -60.50 -15.69
C ARG A 3 82.38 -59.33 -15.11
N ALA A 4 82.42 -58.28 -15.94
CA ALA A 4 82.16 -56.86 -15.70
C ALA A 4 81.76 -56.36 -14.29
N ASP A 5 82.32 -55.20 -13.92
CA ASP A 5 81.54 -54.12 -13.28
C ASP A 5 82.20 -52.74 -13.54
N LEU A 6 81.47 -51.85 -14.22
CA LEU A 6 81.73 -50.41 -14.28
C LEU A 6 80.43 -49.75 -13.79
N SER A 7 80.41 -49.33 -12.53
CA SER A 7 79.36 -48.50 -11.94
C SER A 7 79.98 -47.11 -11.71
N GLY A 8 79.47 -45.97 -12.19
CA GLY A 8 78.10 -45.60 -12.51
C GLY A 8 77.51 -44.75 -11.39
N ALA A 9 78.06 -43.56 -11.11
CA ALA A 9 77.43 -42.56 -10.23
C ALA A 9 76.70 -41.52 -11.09
N LEU A 10 75.41 -41.79 -11.32
CA LEU A 10 74.47 -40.98 -12.06
C LEU A 10 73.99 -39.80 -11.19
N LEU A 11 74.13 -38.60 -11.75
CA LEU A 11 73.59 -37.33 -11.29
C LEU A 11 72.06 -37.40 -11.20
N VAL A 12 71.49 -37.37 -9.99
CA VAL A 12 70.04 -37.27 -9.80
C VAL A 12 69.64 -35.79 -9.85
N ILE A 13 69.13 -35.36 -11.00
CA ILE A 13 68.36 -34.12 -11.11
C ILE A 13 66.98 -34.41 -10.52
N VAL A 14 66.69 -33.84 -9.35
CA VAL A 14 65.34 -33.80 -8.80
C VAL A 14 64.54 -32.79 -9.63
N ALA A 15 63.81 -33.27 -10.63
CA ALA A 15 62.78 -32.49 -11.29
C ALA A 15 61.62 -32.32 -10.30
N ALA A 16 61.49 -31.13 -9.71
CA ALA A 16 60.29 -30.72 -9.01
C ALA A 16 59.14 -30.66 -10.03
N LEU A 17 58.37 -31.73 -10.13
CA LEU A 17 57.11 -31.75 -10.85
C LEU A 17 56.15 -30.83 -10.08
N LEU A 18 56.06 -29.57 -10.52
CA LEU A 18 54.97 -28.68 -10.17
C LEU A 18 53.68 -29.34 -10.67
N LEU A 19 53.02 -30.10 -9.79
CA LEU A 19 51.61 -30.43 -9.90
C LEU A 19 50.86 -29.09 -9.81
N VAL A 20 50.69 -28.44 -10.95
CA VAL A 20 49.63 -27.45 -11.13
C VAL A 20 48.35 -28.25 -10.93
N ASP A 21 47.70 -28.07 -9.78
CA ASP A 21 46.36 -28.59 -9.53
C ASP A 21 45.51 -28.28 -10.76
N ALA A 22 45.17 -29.33 -11.52
CA ALA A 22 44.36 -29.20 -12.72
C ALA A 22 42.95 -28.85 -12.26
N ALA A 23 42.66 -27.56 -12.13
CA ALA A 23 41.31 -27.05 -11.90
C ALA A 23 40.34 -27.74 -12.88
N PRO A 24 39.16 -28.18 -12.42
CA PRO A 24 38.35 -29.16 -13.14
C PRO A 24 37.92 -28.67 -14.52
N ALA A 25 37.86 -29.60 -15.47
CA ALA A 25 37.47 -29.37 -16.87
C ALA A 25 35.96 -29.11 -17.05
N THR A 26 35.27 -28.60 -16.04
CA THR A 26 33.83 -28.36 -16.03
C THR A 26 33.53 -26.88 -15.83
N ALA A 27 32.29 -26.47 -16.10
CA ALA A 27 31.84 -25.11 -15.81
C ALA A 27 31.83 -24.92 -14.28
N GLN A 28 32.40 -23.81 -13.82
CA GLN A 28 32.43 -23.47 -12.40
C GLN A 28 31.92 -22.05 -12.25
N ILE A 29 30.74 -21.89 -11.66
CA ILE A 29 30.12 -20.58 -11.54
C ILE A 29 30.33 -20.03 -10.15
N ALA A 30 30.97 -18.86 -10.11
CA ALA A 30 31.01 -18.01 -8.93
C ALA A 30 29.92 -16.93 -9.05
N VAL A 31 29.45 -16.49 -7.90
CA VAL A 31 28.44 -15.43 -7.78
C VAL A 31 28.98 -14.33 -6.89
N SER A 32 28.68 -13.08 -7.23
CA SER A 32 29.16 -11.90 -6.48
C SER A 32 28.74 -11.90 -5.00
N ALA A 33 27.57 -12.45 -4.69
CA ALA A 33 27.08 -12.60 -3.32
C ALA A 33 26.07 -13.75 -3.22
N ARG A 34 25.93 -14.32 -2.02
CA ARG A 34 24.87 -15.29 -1.65
C ARG A 34 23.68 -14.63 -0.96
N SER A 35 23.83 -13.37 -0.58
CA SER A 35 22.78 -12.55 0.00
C SER A 35 22.89 -11.13 -0.53
N LEU A 36 21.76 -10.53 -0.89
CA LEU A 36 21.66 -9.11 -1.20
C LEU A 36 20.67 -8.47 -0.23
N ASP A 37 21.19 -7.65 0.67
CA ASP A 37 20.37 -6.79 1.52
C ASP A 37 20.19 -5.43 0.87
N PHE A 38 18.98 -5.08 0.50
CA PHE A 38 18.64 -3.80 -0.10
C PHE A 38 18.50 -2.68 0.93
N GLY A 39 18.68 -3.00 2.21
CA GLY A 39 18.55 -2.08 3.32
C GLY A 39 17.10 -1.66 3.52
N SER A 40 16.97 -0.46 4.08
CA SER A 40 15.69 0.11 4.48
C SER A 40 15.24 1.19 3.50
N VAL A 41 13.97 1.16 3.08
CA VAL A 41 13.37 2.16 2.17
C VAL A 41 12.12 2.79 2.78
N THR A 42 11.96 4.10 2.58
CA THR A 42 10.84 4.88 3.13
C THR A 42 9.71 5.13 2.12
N ASN A 43 10.01 5.08 0.82
CA ASN A 43 9.05 5.35 -0.24
C ASN A 43 8.84 4.11 -1.11
N ALA A 44 7.58 3.73 -1.33
CA ALA A 44 7.21 2.61 -2.20
C ALA A 44 7.37 2.91 -3.70
N SER A 45 7.55 4.18 -4.11
CA SER A 45 7.57 4.56 -5.53
C SER A 45 8.95 4.54 -6.19
N THR A 46 10.05 4.54 -5.43
CA THR A 46 11.42 4.57 -5.98
C THR A 46 12.14 3.24 -5.69
N PRO A 47 12.44 2.42 -6.72
CA PRO A 47 13.14 1.15 -6.52
C PRO A 47 14.62 1.35 -6.16
N VAL A 48 15.10 0.59 -5.18
CA VAL A 48 16.53 0.45 -4.87
C VAL A 48 17.10 -0.70 -5.69
N ARG A 49 18.23 -0.49 -6.35
CA ARG A 49 18.82 -1.47 -7.26
C ARG A 49 20.13 -2.01 -6.72
N LYS A 50 20.38 -3.30 -6.91
CA LYS A 50 21.66 -3.96 -6.69
C LYS A 50 22.00 -4.86 -7.86
N THR A 51 23.28 -4.92 -8.19
CA THR A 51 23.79 -5.78 -9.25
C THR A 51 24.25 -7.11 -8.65
N TRP A 52 23.86 -8.21 -9.28
CA TRP A 52 24.32 -9.55 -8.97
C TRP A 52 25.02 -10.16 -10.18
N THR A 53 26.31 -10.46 -10.04
CA THR A 53 27.15 -10.96 -11.12
C THR A 53 27.39 -12.46 -10.99
N LEU A 54 27.33 -13.14 -12.14
CA LEU A 54 27.75 -14.52 -12.38
C LEU A 54 29.07 -14.51 -13.14
N THR A 55 30.02 -15.33 -12.71
CA THR A 55 31.33 -15.50 -13.37
C THR A 55 31.58 -16.97 -13.64
N ASN A 56 31.87 -17.33 -14.88
CA ASN A 56 32.32 -18.68 -15.20
C ASN A 56 33.84 -18.80 -15.00
N ASN A 57 34.25 -19.29 -13.83
CA ASN A 57 35.64 -19.55 -13.51
C ASN A 57 36.18 -20.87 -14.09
N GLY A 58 35.29 -21.73 -14.58
CA GLY A 58 35.60 -23.04 -15.15
C GLY A 58 36.21 -22.95 -16.55
N ARG A 59 36.58 -24.10 -17.11
CA ARG A 59 37.23 -24.19 -18.44
C ARG A 59 36.26 -24.46 -19.59
N THR A 60 35.04 -24.94 -19.31
CA THR A 60 33.98 -25.13 -20.31
C THR A 60 32.96 -24.01 -20.25
N THR A 61 32.08 -23.93 -21.24
CA THR A 61 30.99 -22.96 -21.30
C THR A 61 29.91 -23.24 -20.24
N PHE A 62 29.23 -22.18 -19.80
CA PHE A 62 28.01 -22.25 -19.01
C PHE A 62 26.89 -21.52 -19.72
N GLN A 63 25.82 -22.24 -20.04
CA GLN A 63 24.64 -21.65 -20.67
C GLN A 63 23.59 -21.29 -19.63
N LEU A 64 23.12 -20.05 -19.65
CA LEU A 64 21.96 -19.61 -18.88
C LEU A 64 20.68 -20.28 -19.41
N PRO A 65 19.70 -20.59 -18.55
CA PRO A 65 18.46 -21.19 -19.02
C PRO A 65 17.76 -20.32 -20.08
N PRO A 66 17.07 -20.95 -21.05
CA PRO A 66 16.13 -20.22 -21.90
C PRO A 66 15.01 -19.62 -21.04
N TYR A 67 14.13 -18.83 -21.65
CA TYR A 67 13.05 -18.17 -20.92
C TYR A 67 12.10 -19.20 -20.27
N PRO A 68 11.71 -19.05 -18.98
CA PRO A 68 12.18 -18.04 -18.02
C PRO A 68 13.55 -18.42 -17.42
N THR A 69 14.50 -17.47 -17.45
CA THR A 69 15.89 -17.71 -17.01
C THR A 69 16.05 -17.82 -15.49
N TYR A 70 15.14 -17.21 -14.74
CA TYR A 70 15.19 -17.10 -13.28
C TYR A 70 13.80 -17.22 -12.67
N GLN A 71 13.75 -17.42 -11.36
CA GLN A 71 12.53 -17.45 -10.57
C GLN A 71 12.76 -16.88 -9.17
N PHE A 72 11.71 -16.32 -8.58
CA PHE A 72 11.66 -15.89 -7.19
C PHE A 72 10.80 -16.88 -6.39
N LYS A 73 11.32 -17.33 -5.24
CA LYS A 73 10.62 -18.20 -4.31
C LYS A 73 10.49 -17.51 -2.95
N ALA A 74 9.28 -17.44 -2.41
CA ALA A 74 9.05 -16.92 -1.06
C ALA A 74 9.81 -17.75 -0.01
N VAL A 75 10.41 -17.08 0.99
CA VAL A 75 11.04 -17.77 2.13
C VAL A 75 10.01 -18.09 3.23
N SER A 76 8.90 -17.35 3.30
CA SER A 76 7.75 -17.63 4.17
C SER A 76 6.47 -16.99 3.61
N THR A 77 5.41 -17.78 3.47
CA THR A 77 4.03 -17.36 3.14
C THR A 77 3.34 -16.75 4.38
N PRO A 78 2.28 -15.92 4.22
CA PRO A 78 1.30 -15.98 3.14
C PRO A 78 1.42 -14.98 2.00
N TYR A 79 2.33 -14.00 2.03
CA TYR A 79 2.31 -12.96 1.00
C TYR A 79 3.72 -12.56 0.55
N THR A 80 4.20 -13.12 -0.56
CA THR A 80 5.07 -12.34 -1.45
C THR A 80 4.19 -11.38 -2.21
N GLU A 81 4.17 -10.12 -1.77
CA GLU A 81 3.62 -9.02 -2.56
C GLU A 81 4.29 -9.04 -3.94
N SER A 82 3.51 -9.43 -4.97
CA SER A 82 3.99 -9.49 -6.34
C SER A 82 4.62 -8.16 -6.75
N GLY A 83 5.81 -8.22 -7.34
CA GLY A 83 6.57 -7.02 -7.76
C GLY A 83 7.44 -6.38 -6.68
N THR A 84 7.57 -6.95 -5.48
CA THR A 84 8.49 -6.42 -4.44
C THR A 84 9.95 -6.55 -4.84
N PHE A 85 10.33 -7.70 -5.40
CA PHE A 85 11.64 -7.93 -6.01
C PHE A 85 11.44 -8.28 -7.48
N TYR A 86 12.22 -7.68 -8.36
CA TYR A 86 12.17 -7.96 -9.79
C TYR A 86 13.51 -7.69 -10.47
N VAL A 87 13.74 -8.28 -11.64
CA VAL A 87 14.91 -7.96 -12.46
C VAL A 87 14.59 -6.72 -13.29
N ASP A 88 15.40 -5.67 -13.12
CA ASP A 88 15.27 -4.35 -13.72
C ASP A 88 16.44 -4.05 -14.68
N GLY A 89 16.93 -5.08 -15.36
CA GLY A 89 18.02 -5.01 -16.35
C GLY A 89 19.18 -5.96 -16.06
N GLY A 90 20.33 -5.66 -16.68
CA GLY A 90 21.50 -6.51 -16.69
C GLY A 90 21.75 -7.12 -18.08
N ASN A 91 22.85 -7.88 -18.21
CA ASN A 91 23.25 -8.50 -19.47
C ASN A 91 23.18 -10.04 -19.45
N CYS A 92 22.72 -10.65 -18.35
CA CYS A 92 22.36 -12.08 -18.34
C CYS A 92 21.03 -12.29 -19.11
N THR A 93 21.10 -12.41 -20.42
CA THR A 93 19.93 -12.65 -21.29
C THR A 93 19.60 -14.15 -21.41
N PRO A 94 18.35 -14.52 -21.76
CA PRO A 94 17.97 -15.91 -21.94
C PRO A 94 18.86 -16.65 -22.94
N GLY A 95 19.34 -17.83 -22.57
CA GLY A 95 20.18 -18.67 -23.42
C GLY A 95 21.63 -18.18 -23.61
N LEU A 96 22.05 -17.08 -22.97
CA LEU A 96 23.41 -16.57 -23.05
C LEU A 96 24.42 -17.65 -22.63
N VAL A 97 25.48 -17.81 -23.43
CA VAL A 97 26.58 -18.76 -23.18
C VAL A 97 27.78 -17.97 -22.64
N LEU A 98 28.14 -18.23 -21.38
CA LEU A 98 29.36 -17.69 -20.76
C LEU A 98 30.53 -18.64 -21.02
N LYS A 99 31.53 -18.18 -21.77
CA LYS A 99 32.82 -18.86 -21.93
C LYS A 99 33.65 -18.74 -20.64
N SER A 100 34.79 -19.43 -20.63
CA SER A 100 35.72 -19.33 -19.50
C SER A 100 36.10 -17.87 -19.25
N LYS A 101 36.03 -17.46 -17.99
CA LYS A 101 36.30 -16.12 -17.45
C LYS A 101 35.30 -15.03 -17.86
N GLU A 102 34.26 -15.36 -18.62
CA GLU A 102 33.20 -14.40 -18.93
C GLU A 102 32.24 -14.22 -17.73
N THR A 103 31.62 -13.04 -17.71
CA THR A 103 30.67 -12.65 -16.68
C THR A 103 29.39 -12.11 -17.29
N CYS A 104 28.28 -12.31 -16.60
CA CYS A 104 27.07 -11.53 -16.81
C CYS A 104 26.50 -11.07 -15.47
N SER A 105 25.58 -10.13 -15.50
CA SER A 105 24.93 -9.57 -14.33
C SER A 105 23.42 -9.45 -14.51
N PHE A 106 22.71 -9.55 -13.39
CA PHE A 106 21.32 -9.14 -13.22
C PHE A 106 21.31 -7.86 -12.39
N THR A 107 20.55 -6.85 -12.82
CA THR A 107 20.18 -5.72 -11.96
C THR A 107 18.88 -6.09 -11.28
N ILE A 108 18.92 -6.33 -9.98
CA ILE A 108 17.74 -6.68 -9.18
C ILE A 108 17.26 -5.40 -8.49
N ALA A 109 15.97 -5.13 -8.55
CA ALA A 109 15.30 -4.02 -7.89
C ALA A 109 14.49 -4.51 -6.68
N PHE A 110 14.49 -3.70 -5.63
CA PHE A 110 13.62 -3.83 -4.45
C PHE A 110 12.68 -2.62 -4.40
N GLN A 111 11.38 -2.88 -4.53
CA GLN A 111 10.32 -1.90 -4.47
C GLN A 111 9.12 -2.44 -3.66
N PRO A 112 9.25 -2.49 -2.33
CA PRO A 112 8.19 -3.02 -1.47
C PRO A 112 6.97 -2.11 -1.46
N ARG A 113 5.76 -2.71 -1.43
CA ARG A 113 4.50 -1.96 -1.27
C ARG A 113 4.08 -1.91 0.20
N GLY A 114 4.22 -3.02 0.93
CA GLY A 114 3.93 -3.15 2.35
C GLY A 114 5.14 -2.98 3.23
N PHE A 115 4.88 -2.54 4.46
CA PHE A 115 5.89 -2.31 5.49
C PHE A 115 6.53 -3.63 5.97
N GLY A 116 7.60 -3.49 6.74
CA GLY A 116 8.30 -4.59 7.39
C GLY A 116 9.34 -5.27 6.50
N ASP A 117 9.90 -6.34 7.03
CA ASP A 117 10.93 -7.13 6.38
C ASP A 117 10.35 -7.93 5.22
N LYS A 118 11.10 -7.99 4.12
CA LYS A 118 10.77 -8.74 2.91
C LYS A 118 11.94 -9.67 2.62
N SER A 119 11.65 -10.93 2.33
CA SER A 119 12.65 -11.95 2.05
C SER A 119 12.19 -12.91 0.96
N VAL A 120 13.00 -13.09 -0.07
CA VAL A 120 12.80 -14.05 -1.15
C VAL A 120 14.10 -14.74 -1.51
N VAL A 121 14.01 -15.94 -2.07
CA VAL A 121 15.13 -16.64 -2.69
C VAL A 121 15.05 -16.45 -4.20
N PHE A 122 16.10 -15.88 -4.78
CA PHE A 122 16.30 -15.79 -6.22
C PHE A 122 17.16 -16.98 -6.69
N THR A 123 16.69 -17.68 -7.72
CA THR A 123 17.41 -18.81 -8.33
C THR A 123 17.36 -18.73 -9.84
N LEU A 124 18.39 -19.24 -10.51
CA LEU A 124 18.28 -19.58 -11.93
C LEU A 124 17.33 -20.76 -12.10
N ASN A 125 16.57 -20.78 -13.19
CA ASN A 125 15.64 -21.86 -13.49
C ASN A 125 16.39 -23.05 -14.12
N ARG A 126 17.27 -23.66 -13.32
CA ARG A 126 18.21 -24.69 -13.78
C ARG A 126 18.40 -25.75 -12.69
N PRO A 127 17.78 -26.94 -12.80
CA PRO A 127 17.81 -27.97 -11.75
C PRO A 127 19.23 -28.49 -11.45
N ASP A 128 20.09 -28.58 -12.47
CA ASP A 128 21.49 -28.98 -12.35
C ASP A 128 22.40 -27.88 -11.77
N PHE A 129 21.85 -26.69 -11.51
CA PHE A 129 22.59 -25.54 -11.00
C PHE A 129 21.86 -24.86 -9.84
N ASN A 130 22.18 -25.30 -8.62
CA ASN A 130 21.52 -24.82 -7.40
C ASN A 130 22.40 -23.81 -6.64
N LEU A 131 22.35 -22.54 -7.02
CA LEU A 131 22.96 -21.44 -6.27
C LEU A 131 21.90 -20.40 -5.88
N PRO A 132 21.12 -20.66 -4.81
CA PRO A 132 20.13 -19.69 -4.34
C PRO A 132 20.82 -18.44 -3.79
N VAL A 133 20.17 -17.30 -4.00
CA VAL A 133 20.54 -16.00 -3.44
C VAL A 133 19.40 -15.51 -2.58
N THR A 134 19.67 -15.23 -1.31
CA THR A 134 18.67 -14.63 -0.43
C THR A 134 18.63 -13.13 -0.69
N LEU A 135 17.48 -12.60 -1.07
CA LEU A 135 17.23 -11.17 -1.20
C LEU A 135 16.46 -10.73 0.03
N THR A 136 16.95 -9.69 0.69
CA THR A 136 16.34 -9.10 1.87
C THR A 136 16.21 -7.60 1.72
N GLY A 137 15.24 -7.02 2.39
CA GLY A 137 15.08 -5.57 2.48
C GLY A 137 13.91 -5.25 3.39
N LYS A 138 13.89 -4.04 3.92
CA LYS A 138 12.81 -3.59 4.81
C LYS A 138 12.14 -2.35 4.23
N ARG A 139 10.81 -2.35 4.20
CA ARG A 139 10.09 -1.08 4.03
C ARG A 139 9.80 -0.51 5.41
N LEU A 140 10.38 0.65 5.66
CA LEU A 140 10.24 1.31 6.94
C LEU A 140 8.81 1.77 7.13
N GLU A 141 8.22 1.47 8.28
CA GLU A 141 7.01 2.15 8.72
C GLU A 141 7.34 3.65 8.91
N PRO A 142 6.35 4.56 8.90
CA PRO A 142 6.55 5.95 9.32
C PRO A 142 7.17 6.11 10.73
N THR A 143 7.45 5.00 11.43
CA THR A 143 8.05 4.89 12.77
C THR A 143 9.39 4.21 12.91
N ASP A 144 10.06 3.82 11.84
CA ASP A 144 11.48 3.49 12.00
C ASP A 144 12.35 4.77 12.14
N TYR A 145 11.71 5.96 12.18
CA TYR A 145 12.25 7.16 12.82
C TYR A 145 12.06 7.04 14.33
N SER A 146 13.14 6.78 15.07
CA SER A 146 13.22 6.52 16.51
C SER A 146 12.68 7.60 17.49
N THR A 147 11.79 8.50 17.03
CA THR A 147 11.18 9.60 17.79
C THR A 147 9.65 9.57 17.82
N ALA A 148 9.01 8.60 17.16
CA ALA A 148 7.55 8.57 17.05
C ALA A 148 6.92 8.12 18.39
N GLY A 149 6.47 9.10 19.19
CA GLY A 149 5.70 8.87 20.41
C GLY A 149 4.34 8.17 20.16
N TYR A 150 3.37 8.37 21.05
CA TYR A 150 2.04 7.73 20.96
C TYR A 150 1.35 7.91 19.58
N GLY A 151 0.69 6.86 19.09
CA GLY A 151 0.14 6.78 17.71
C GLY A 151 1.21 6.78 16.63
N GLY A 152 2.47 6.69 17.05
CA GLY A 152 3.63 6.54 16.21
C GLY A 152 3.49 5.27 15.42
N SER A 153 3.55 4.10 16.05
CA SER A 153 3.82 2.80 15.40
C SER A 153 2.66 1.82 15.56
N ARG A 154 2.71 0.72 14.80
CA ARG A 154 1.76 -0.40 14.96
C ARG A 154 1.80 -1.02 16.37
N THR A 155 2.91 -0.93 17.08
CA THR A 155 3.07 -1.45 18.45
C THR A 155 2.74 -0.44 19.54
N ASN A 156 2.56 0.84 19.18
CA ASN A 156 2.11 1.90 20.07
C ASN A 156 1.01 2.76 19.41
N PRO A 157 -0.10 2.15 18.98
CA PRO A 157 -1.16 2.81 18.23
C PRO A 157 -2.02 3.70 19.14
N ALA A 158 -2.66 4.71 18.55
CA ALA A 158 -3.65 5.55 19.22
C ALA A 158 -5.04 4.92 19.21
N LYS A 159 -5.86 5.11 20.24
CA LYS A 159 -7.25 4.60 20.22
C LYS A 159 -8.18 5.44 19.35
N SER A 160 -7.88 6.73 19.22
CA SER A 160 -8.65 7.69 18.42
C SER A 160 -7.80 8.91 18.13
N VAL A 161 -8.25 9.77 17.22
CA VAL A 161 -7.58 11.06 16.96
C VAL A 161 -7.57 11.94 18.22
N GLU A 162 -8.65 11.89 19.01
CA GLU A 162 -8.74 12.58 20.30
C GLU A 162 -7.74 12.05 21.33
N ASP A 163 -7.58 10.74 21.41
CA ASP A 163 -6.61 10.09 22.31
C ASP A 163 -5.16 10.42 21.87
N LEU A 164 -4.91 10.42 20.55
CA LEU A 164 -3.66 10.90 19.97
C LEU A 164 -3.36 12.34 20.39
N GLN A 165 -4.28 13.28 20.16
CA GLN A 165 -4.08 14.71 20.50
C GLN A 165 -3.99 14.94 22.01
N THR A 166 -4.53 14.04 22.83
CA THR A 166 -4.42 14.11 24.29
C THR A 166 -3.05 13.69 24.79
N ARG A 167 -2.48 12.62 24.23
CA ARG A 167 -1.19 12.06 24.65
C ARG A 167 0.00 12.61 23.87
N ARG A 168 -0.26 13.25 22.73
CA ARG A 168 0.73 13.87 21.83
C ARG A 168 0.28 15.28 21.44
N THR A 169 0.43 16.22 22.36
CA THR A 169 -0.05 17.61 22.20
C THR A 169 0.63 18.39 21.07
N SER A 170 1.78 17.93 20.58
CA SER A 170 2.51 18.47 19.42
C SER A 170 2.22 17.72 18.11
N SER A 171 1.18 16.87 18.05
CA SER A 171 0.78 16.20 16.81
C SER A 171 0.37 17.22 15.74
N SER A 172 0.81 16.99 14.49
CA SER A 172 0.41 17.74 13.29
C SER A 172 -0.42 16.88 12.35
N ASN A 173 -0.99 17.46 11.29
CA ASN A 173 -1.54 16.66 10.18
C ASN A 173 -0.49 15.65 9.70
N GLY A 174 -0.92 14.43 9.40
CA GLY A 174 0.01 13.37 9.02
C GLY A 174 -0.52 11.97 9.24
N TYR A 175 0.37 10.99 9.09
CA TYR A 175 0.06 9.58 9.24
C TYR A 175 0.27 9.10 10.67
N TYR A 176 -0.71 8.37 11.19
CA TYR A 176 -0.67 7.79 12.54
C TYR A 176 -1.30 6.40 12.54
N TRP A 177 -0.82 5.55 13.44
CA TRP A 177 -1.38 4.23 13.66
C TRP A 177 -2.52 4.29 14.67
N PHE A 178 -3.60 3.57 14.38
CA PHE A 178 -4.78 3.49 15.22
C PHE A 178 -5.16 2.06 15.54
N ASP A 179 -5.57 1.85 16.79
CA ASP A 179 -6.10 0.59 17.32
C ASP A 179 -7.32 0.91 18.21
N PRO A 180 -8.49 1.16 17.58
CA PRO A 180 -9.64 1.68 18.30
C PRO A 180 -10.46 0.62 19.04
N ASP A 181 -10.15 -0.66 18.88
CA ASP A 181 -10.69 -1.80 19.62
C ASP A 181 -9.68 -2.39 20.63
N GLY A 182 -8.39 -2.07 20.48
CA GLY A 182 -7.35 -2.36 21.44
C GLY A 182 -6.72 -3.73 21.29
N ALA A 183 -5.72 -4.00 22.13
CA ALA A 183 -4.96 -5.25 22.10
C ALA A 183 -5.87 -6.49 22.24
N GLY A 184 -5.68 -7.45 21.34
CA GLY A 184 -6.51 -8.66 21.26
C GLY A 184 -7.73 -8.52 20.34
N GLY A 185 -8.02 -7.29 19.87
CA GLY A 185 -8.92 -7.02 18.77
C GLY A 185 -8.28 -7.24 17.40
N ARG A 186 -8.77 -6.54 16.39
CA ARG A 186 -8.17 -6.57 15.05
C ARG A 186 -6.83 -5.84 15.04
N PRO A 187 -5.96 -6.10 14.04
CA PRO A 187 -4.66 -5.45 14.00
C PRO A 187 -4.77 -3.94 13.78
N PRO A 188 -3.87 -3.13 14.38
CA PRO A 188 -3.83 -1.69 14.16
C PRO A 188 -3.60 -1.34 12.68
N PHE A 189 -4.09 -0.18 12.27
CA PHE A 189 -4.01 0.30 10.88
C PHE A 189 -3.44 1.72 10.80
N LEU A 190 -2.84 2.06 9.66
CA LEU A 190 -2.27 3.39 9.40
C LEU A 190 -3.27 4.27 8.65
N ALA A 191 -3.53 5.48 9.15
CA ALA A 191 -4.41 6.44 8.49
C ALA A 191 -3.80 7.84 8.44
N TYR A 192 -4.12 8.59 7.37
CA TYR A 192 -3.84 10.03 7.33
C TYR A 192 -4.88 10.77 8.16
N VAL A 193 -4.42 11.72 8.96
CA VAL A 193 -5.25 12.49 9.87
C VAL A 193 -5.14 13.97 9.54
N GLU A 194 -6.29 14.60 9.33
CA GLU A 194 -6.43 16.05 9.38
C GLU A 194 -6.83 16.43 10.81
N LEU A 195 -5.85 16.91 11.56
CA LEU A 195 -6.07 17.46 12.88
C LEU A 195 -6.73 18.82 12.73
N ILE A 196 -7.81 19.03 13.48
CA ILE A 196 -8.36 20.37 13.62
C ILE A 196 -7.43 21.11 14.57
N VAL A 197 -6.60 22.01 14.03
CA VAL A 197 -5.77 22.89 14.84
C VAL A 197 -6.72 23.86 15.56
N GLN A 198 -7.01 23.61 16.83
CA GLN A 198 -7.75 24.57 17.66
C GLN A 198 -6.88 25.09 18.80
N SER A 199 -6.89 26.41 18.94
CA SER A 199 -6.18 27.21 19.94
C SER A 199 -6.68 27.02 21.38
N SER A 200 -7.65 26.12 21.62
CA SER A 200 -8.20 25.85 22.95
C SER A 200 -8.39 24.36 23.20
N THR A 201 -8.19 23.95 24.45
CA THR A 201 -8.21 22.57 24.96
C THR A 201 -9.56 21.86 24.89
N ALA A 202 -10.62 22.49 24.38
CA ALA A 202 -12.00 22.01 24.45
C ALA A 202 -12.44 21.09 23.30
N ASN A 203 -11.79 21.12 22.12
CA ASN A 203 -12.19 20.31 20.96
C ASN A 203 -11.00 19.55 20.37
N LYS A 204 -10.59 18.45 20.99
CA LYS A 204 -9.54 17.54 20.49
C LYS A 204 -10.10 16.54 19.48
N ASP A 205 -10.80 17.01 18.45
CA ASP A 205 -11.31 16.17 17.38
C ASP A 205 -10.46 16.29 16.12
N GLY A 206 -10.46 15.25 15.30
CA GLY A 206 -9.87 15.27 13.97
C GLY A 206 -10.42 14.19 13.06
N TRP A 207 -10.14 14.35 11.77
CA TRP A 207 -10.70 13.54 10.70
C TRP A 207 -9.69 12.51 10.22
N MET A 208 -10.09 11.25 10.26
CA MET A 208 -9.30 10.14 9.75
C MET A 208 -9.70 9.83 8.32
N LEU A 209 -8.77 9.92 7.37
CA LEU A 209 -9.01 9.54 5.99
C LEU A 209 -9.11 8.02 5.88
N VAL A 210 -10.28 7.53 5.50
CA VAL A 210 -10.55 6.09 5.36
C VAL A 210 -10.78 5.64 3.93
N ARG A 211 -11.01 6.58 3.01
CA ARG A 211 -11.22 6.28 1.60
C ARG A 211 -10.82 7.45 0.70
N ARG A 212 -10.22 7.11 -0.43
CA ARG A 212 -9.85 8.01 -1.52
C ARG A 212 -10.40 7.46 -2.83
N ILE A 213 -11.18 8.27 -3.54
CA ILE A 213 -11.64 8.00 -4.91
C ILE A 213 -11.12 9.13 -5.82
N PRO A 214 -10.07 8.89 -6.61
CA PRO A 214 -9.56 9.87 -7.56
C PRO A 214 -10.58 10.20 -8.66
N LYS A 215 -10.40 11.33 -9.32
CA LYS A 215 -11.15 11.68 -10.52
C LYS A 215 -10.96 10.62 -11.62
N GLY A 216 -12.04 10.31 -12.33
CA GLY A 216 -11.99 9.44 -13.53
C GLY A 216 -11.80 7.96 -13.23
N THR A 217 -11.92 7.54 -11.96
CA THR A 217 -11.97 6.12 -11.59
C THR A 217 -13.41 5.65 -11.48
N THR A 218 -13.68 4.40 -11.85
CA THR A 218 -14.97 3.75 -11.62
C THR A 218 -15.27 3.64 -10.12
N TRP A 219 -16.55 3.74 -9.76
CA TRP A 219 -16.99 3.74 -8.36
C TRP A 219 -16.79 2.38 -7.66
N PHE A 220 -16.79 2.41 -6.32
CA PHE A 220 -16.81 1.21 -5.47
C PHE A 220 -18.09 0.37 -5.74
N PRO A 221 -18.07 -0.95 -5.50
CA PRO A 221 -19.07 -1.88 -6.01
C PRO A 221 -20.50 -1.55 -5.53
N LEU A 222 -21.49 -1.98 -6.33
CA LEU A 222 -22.96 -1.86 -6.19
C LEU A 222 -23.57 -2.22 -4.81
N ASN A 223 -22.76 -2.63 -3.83
CA ASN A 223 -23.16 -3.07 -2.49
C ASN A 223 -22.23 -2.53 -1.38
N ASP A 224 -21.54 -1.41 -1.61
CA ASP A 224 -20.62 -0.83 -0.62
C ASP A 224 -21.39 -0.27 0.58
N ASN A 225 -21.45 -1.01 1.69
CA ASN A 225 -22.08 -0.55 2.93
C ASN A 225 -21.23 0.50 3.68
N LEU A 226 -20.35 1.22 2.98
CA LEU A 226 -19.29 2.05 3.55
C LEU A 226 -18.48 1.29 4.59
N SER A 227 -18.26 0.00 4.33
CA SER A 227 -17.61 -0.89 5.28
C SER A 227 -16.09 -0.83 5.19
N GLY A 228 -15.59 -0.31 4.08
CA GLY A 228 -14.21 -0.50 3.68
C GLY A 228 -13.96 -1.87 3.05
N ALA A 229 -12.79 -2.05 2.43
CA ALA A 229 -12.45 -3.30 1.74
C ALA A 229 -11.98 -4.35 2.75
N GLY A 230 -12.78 -5.39 2.98
CA GLY A 230 -12.41 -6.52 3.83
C GLY A 230 -11.59 -7.55 3.06
N PHE A 231 -10.31 -7.67 3.40
CA PHE A 231 -9.36 -8.78 3.22
C PHE A 231 -9.27 -9.60 1.93
N ASN A 232 -10.09 -9.42 0.90
CA ASN A 232 -9.92 -10.11 -0.38
C ASN A 232 -10.05 -9.11 -1.54
N THR A 233 -9.00 -9.12 -2.38
CA THR A 233 -9.04 -8.73 -3.81
C THR A 233 -10.33 -9.22 -4.45
N ASP A 234 -10.98 -8.60 -5.43
CA ASP A 234 -10.62 -7.88 -6.67
C ASP A 234 -11.96 -7.20 -7.14
N GLU A 235 -12.04 -6.17 -7.99
CA GLU A 235 -12.06 -6.23 -9.48
C GLU A 235 -11.40 -4.98 -10.14
N ASN A 236 -11.07 -3.94 -9.36
CA ASN A 236 -10.57 -2.64 -9.89
C ASN A 236 -9.17 -2.22 -9.38
N GLY A 237 -8.35 -3.15 -8.88
CA GLY A 237 -6.97 -2.85 -8.46
C GLY A 237 -6.84 -2.04 -7.17
N PHE A 238 -7.83 -2.13 -6.27
CA PHE A 238 -7.81 -1.49 -4.96
C PHE A 238 -6.68 -2.05 -4.09
N VAL A 239 -5.87 -1.15 -3.53
CA VAL A 239 -4.78 -1.50 -2.62
C VAL A 239 -5.33 -1.47 -1.19
N ASP A 240 -5.33 -2.63 -0.55
CA ASP A 240 -5.50 -2.74 0.89
C ASP A 240 -4.36 -1.98 1.59
N SER A 241 -4.72 -0.99 2.39
CA SER A 241 -3.80 -0.23 3.23
C SER A 241 -3.13 -1.05 4.33
N LEU A 242 -3.59 -2.26 4.63
CA LEU A 242 -2.85 -3.20 5.48
C LEU A 242 -1.56 -3.66 4.79
N ALA A 243 -1.47 -3.56 3.46
CA ALA A 243 -0.23 -3.68 2.70
C ALA A 243 0.56 -2.35 2.65
N GLY A 244 0.47 -1.54 3.70
CA GLY A 244 1.40 -0.45 4.02
C GLY A 244 1.46 0.75 3.08
N THR A 245 0.72 0.82 1.98
CA THR A 245 0.66 2.04 1.18
C THR A 245 -0.32 3.02 1.87
N PRO A 246 0.14 4.14 2.44
CA PRO A 246 -0.74 5.01 3.20
C PRO A 246 -1.75 5.68 2.27
N LEU A 247 -3.02 5.77 2.68
CA LEU A 247 -4.00 6.57 1.95
C LEU A 247 -3.58 8.04 1.97
N THR A 248 -3.32 8.62 0.80
CA THR A 248 -3.03 10.05 0.69
C THR A 248 -4.27 10.79 0.19
N PRO A 249 -4.62 11.96 0.76
CA PRO A 249 -5.75 12.78 0.29
C PRO A 249 -5.71 13.12 -1.21
N THR A 250 -4.52 13.09 -1.82
CA THR A 250 -4.25 13.40 -3.22
C THR A 250 -3.81 12.18 -4.05
N GLY A 251 -4.00 10.97 -3.52
CA GLY A 251 -3.63 9.73 -4.22
C GLY A 251 -4.34 9.62 -5.59
N SER A 252 -3.63 9.05 -6.57
CA SER A 252 -4.10 8.85 -7.94
C SER A 252 -4.75 7.48 -8.19
N LYS A 253 -4.72 6.59 -7.18
CA LYS A 253 -5.39 5.29 -7.22
C LYS A 253 -6.52 5.25 -6.20
N PRO A 254 -7.63 4.58 -6.54
CA PRO A 254 -8.74 4.43 -5.61
C PRO A 254 -8.34 3.42 -4.52
N ALA A 255 -8.66 3.75 -3.26
CA ALA A 255 -8.24 2.96 -2.12
C ALA A 255 -9.12 3.24 -0.89
N SER A 256 -9.28 2.22 -0.03
CA SER A 256 -10.09 2.26 1.20
C SER A 256 -9.43 1.42 2.28
N LEU A 257 -9.44 1.90 3.52
CA LEU A 257 -9.18 1.05 4.69
C LEU A 257 -10.41 0.16 4.93
N GLN A 258 -10.27 -0.98 5.61
CA GLN A 258 -11.41 -1.62 6.29
C GLN A 258 -11.64 -0.91 7.62
N PHE A 259 -12.87 -0.48 7.89
CA PHE A 259 -13.19 0.25 9.12
C PHE A 259 -14.58 -0.04 9.70
N ASP A 260 -15.43 -0.82 9.01
CA ASP A 260 -16.77 -1.21 9.46
C ASP A 260 -16.85 -1.75 10.88
N TYR A 261 -15.93 -2.64 11.23
CA TYR A 261 -15.90 -3.32 12.53
C TYR A 261 -15.63 -2.36 13.70
N LEU A 262 -15.18 -1.14 13.41
CA LEU A 262 -14.89 -0.10 14.39
C LEU A 262 -16.04 0.88 14.54
N LEU A 263 -16.95 0.93 13.56
CA LEU A 263 -17.98 1.96 13.49
C LEU A 263 -19.02 1.80 14.60
N ARG A 264 -19.37 2.91 15.24
CA ARG A 264 -20.46 3.01 16.21
C ARG A 264 -21.67 3.74 15.64
N ALA A 265 -22.74 3.75 16.42
CA ALA A 265 -23.94 4.53 16.11
C ALA A 265 -23.66 6.05 16.06
N ASP A 266 -22.68 6.51 16.82
CA ASP A 266 -22.27 7.92 16.91
C ASP A 266 -21.09 8.28 15.99
N THR A 267 -20.62 7.35 15.15
CA THR A 267 -19.56 7.68 14.18
C THR A 267 -20.11 8.62 13.11
N GLU A 268 -19.36 9.67 12.84
CA GLU A 268 -19.67 10.64 11.80
C GLU A 268 -18.78 10.44 10.58
N PHE A 269 -19.36 10.63 9.41
CA PHE A 269 -18.70 10.51 8.12
C PHE A 269 -18.71 11.85 7.42
N MET A 270 -17.54 12.35 7.05
CA MET A 270 -17.40 13.48 6.17
C MET A 270 -17.10 13.00 4.76
N PHE A 271 -18.03 13.26 3.84
CA PHE A 271 -17.82 13.12 2.41
C PHE A 271 -17.36 14.47 1.88
N ALA A 272 -16.18 14.53 1.30
CA ALA A 272 -15.59 15.78 0.84
C ALA A 272 -15.09 15.65 -0.59
N ALA A 273 -15.61 16.51 -1.47
CA ALA A 273 -14.99 16.77 -2.75
C ALA A 273 -13.62 17.43 -2.51
N THR A 274 -12.60 16.93 -3.19
CA THR A 274 -11.25 17.51 -3.11
C THR A 274 -11.19 18.87 -3.79
N THR A 275 -10.23 19.73 -3.41
CA THR A 275 -10.21 21.13 -3.83
C THR A 275 -10.28 21.29 -5.36
N LYS A 276 -11.08 22.25 -5.83
CA LYS A 276 -10.96 22.79 -7.19
C LYS A 276 -9.59 23.45 -7.37
N SER A 277 -9.04 23.41 -8.57
CA SER A 277 -7.80 24.11 -8.90
C SER A 277 -7.91 25.65 -8.79
N ASP A 278 -9.14 26.18 -8.77
CA ASP A 278 -9.45 27.60 -8.75
C ASP A 278 -9.64 28.22 -7.34
N GLY A 279 -9.52 27.41 -6.27
CA GLY A 279 -9.64 27.90 -4.89
C GLY A 279 -11.08 28.06 -4.37
N THR A 280 -12.11 27.66 -5.12
CA THR A 280 -13.51 27.63 -4.65
C THR A 280 -13.66 26.74 -3.40
N PRO A 281 -14.56 27.05 -2.45
CA PRO A 281 -14.81 26.21 -1.28
C PRO A 281 -15.05 24.75 -1.64
N ARG A 282 -14.45 23.85 -0.84
CA ARG A 282 -14.69 22.41 -0.94
C ARG A 282 -16.17 22.14 -0.66
N LEU A 283 -16.81 21.35 -1.51
CA LEU A 283 -18.13 20.80 -1.18
C LEU A 283 -17.95 19.61 -0.25
N TRP A 284 -18.60 19.64 0.90
CA TRP A 284 -18.55 18.54 1.85
C TRP A 284 -19.82 18.45 2.69
N CYS A 285 -20.08 17.26 3.21
CA CYS A 285 -21.17 16.97 4.13
C CYS A 285 -20.72 15.96 5.17
N VAL A 286 -21.14 16.20 6.41
CA VAL A 286 -21.00 15.32 7.54
C VAL A 286 -22.36 14.68 7.83
N ILE A 287 -22.43 13.35 7.75
CA ILE A 287 -23.60 12.58 8.16
C ILE A 287 -23.27 11.67 9.34
N ALA A 288 -24.23 11.49 10.23
CA ALA A 288 -24.10 10.54 11.33
C ALA A 288 -24.50 9.14 10.85
N ARG A 289 -23.74 8.11 11.27
CA ARG A 289 -24.05 6.72 10.96
C ARG A 289 -25.38 6.25 11.55
N GLY A 290 -25.79 6.79 12.68
CA GLY A 290 -27.05 6.44 13.33
C GLY A 290 -27.05 5.02 13.91
N ALA A 291 -28.10 4.71 14.69
CA ALA A 291 -28.22 3.45 15.42
C ALA A 291 -28.44 2.21 14.54
N ASP A 292 -28.91 2.38 13.31
CA ASP A 292 -29.15 1.30 12.35
C ASP A 292 -27.87 0.85 11.61
N GLY A 293 -26.76 1.56 11.83
CA GLY A 293 -25.48 1.28 11.18
C GLY A 293 -25.44 1.62 9.69
N ARG A 294 -26.51 2.20 9.15
CA ARG A 294 -26.75 2.49 7.73
C ARG A 294 -27.18 3.93 7.50
N PHE A 295 -26.77 4.85 8.35
CA PHE A 295 -27.07 6.29 8.21
C PHE A 295 -28.56 6.59 8.20
N GLY A 296 -29.44 5.71 8.71
CA GLY A 296 -30.89 5.84 8.52
C GLY A 296 -31.36 5.53 7.09
N GLY A 297 -30.51 5.04 6.20
CA GLY A 297 -30.78 4.97 4.76
C GLY A 297 -31.86 3.93 4.38
N SER A 298 -32.44 4.12 3.19
CA SER A 298 -33.64 3.39 2.75
C SER A 298 -33.59 3.02 1.26
N LEU A 299 -34.30 1.97 0.87
CA LEU A 299 -34.55 1.63 -0.54
C LEU A 299 -35.48 2.66 -1.22
N ASN A 300 -36.17 3.51 -0.46
CA ASN A 300 -37.06 4.54 -0.99
C ASN A 300 -36.31 5.87 -1.19
N SER A 301 -36.21 6.31 -2.44
CA SER A 301 -35.52 7.52 -2.89
C SER A 301 -36.13 8.85 -2.39
N SER A 302 -37.34 8.79 -1.83
CA SER A 302 -38.03 9.96 -1.26
C SER A 302 -37.88 10.08 0.26
N LEU A 303 -37.42 9.03 0.96
CA LEU A 303 -37.31 9.05 2.42
C LEU A 303 -36.04 9.77 2.87
N GLN A 304 -36.21 10.76 3.74
CA GLN A 304 -35.12 11.57 4.29
C GLN A 304 -35.00 11.28 5.79
N THR A 305 -34.03 10.46 6.12
CA THR A 305 -33.89 9.86 7.45
C THR A 305 -32.46 9.98 7.96
N THR A 306 -31.52 10.31 7.09
CA THR A 306 -30.12 10.53 7.44
C THR A 306 -29.94 11.92 7.99
N THR A 307 -29.41 12.02 9.21
CA THR A 307 -29.11 13.31 9.83
C THR A 307 -27.85 13.92 9.22
N VAL A 308 -27.97 15.15 8.72
CA VAL A 308 -26.84 15.96 8.26
C VAL A 308 -26.32 16.81 9.42
N VAL A 309 -25.13 16.49 9.89
CA VAL A 309 -24.49 17.14 11.04
C VAL A 309 -23.91 18.50 10.66
N ALA A 310 -23.32 18.61 9.48
CA ALA A 310 -22.73 19.85 8.96
C ALA A 310 -22.51 19.72 7.45
N TYR A 311 -22.47 20.82 6.73
CA TYR A 311 -22.18 20.82 5.30
C TYR A 311 -21.61 22.17 4.85
N ALA A 312 -20.97 22.22 3.69
CA ALA A 312 -20.64 23.47 3.01
C ALA A 312 -20.56 23.30 1.50
N GLY A 313 -20.80 24.39 0.77
CA GLY A 313 -20.71 24.44 -0.70
C GLY A 313 -21.88 23.75 -1.43
N THR A 314 -22.91 23.34 -0.70
CA THR A 314 -24.11 22.65 -1.21
C THR A 314 -25.19 23.64 -1.64
N LYS A 315 -26.25 23.20 -2.33
CA LYS A 315 -27.25 24.11 -2.92
C LYS A 315 -28.00 24.93 -1.86
N GLU A 316 -28.26 24.40 -0.67
CA GLU A 316 -28.86 25.15 0.45
C GLU A 316 -27.97 26.27 0.97
N THR A 317 -26.63 26.18 0.84
CA THR A 317 -25.76 27.31 1.21
C THR A 317 -25.99 28.56 0.35
N THR A 318 -26.60 28.43 -0.84
CA THR A 318 -27.04 29.58 -1.65
C THR A 318 -28.45 30.10 -1.30
N ALA A 319 -29.21 29.38 -0.47
CA ALA A 319 -30.55 29.78 -0.01
C ALA A 319 -30.58 30.33 1.43
N LEU A 320 -29.50 30.15 2.22
CA LEU A 320 -29.37 30.67 3.58
C LEU A 320 -28.84 32.11 3.59
N SER A 321 -29.72 33.07 3.28
CA SER A 321 -29.54 34.49 3.66
C SER A 321 -30.10 34.82 5.04
N SER A 322 -30.59 33.83 5.80
CA SER A 322 -31.13 34.03 7.14
C SER A 322 -30.05 33.82 8.21
N THR A 323 -29.95 34.80 9.10
CA THR A 323 -28.96 34.96 10.18
C THR A 323 -29.11 33.96 11.34
N THR A 324 -29.73 32.79 11.12
CA THR A 324 -29.90 31.76 12.17
C THR A 324 -29.59 30.37 11.62
N PRO A 325 -28.50 29.70 12.04
CA PRO A 325 -28.19 28.35 11.60
C PRO A 325 -29.10 27.36 12.32
N THR A 326 -30.24 27.00 11.72
CA THR A 326 -31.04 25.87 12.20
C THR A 326 -30.35 24.57 11.79
N LYS A 327 -29.81 23.85 12.77
CA LYS A 327 -29.22 22.50 12.64
C LYS A 327 -30.26 21.46 13.10
N PRO A 328 -30.35 20.22 12.57
CA PRO A 328 -29.88 19.66 11.30
C PRO A 328 -31.01 19.44 10.27
N SER A 329 -30.70 19.50 8.98
CA SER A 329 -31.55 18.97 7.90
C SER A 329 -31.36 17.44 7.78
N VAL A 330 -32.38 16.75 7.25
CA VAL A 330 -32.26 15.34 6.86
C VAL A 330 -31.94 15.24 5.38
N THR A 331 -31.23 14.19 4.99
CA THR A 331 -31.01 13.83 3.59
C THR A 331 -31.42 12.39 3.34
N ASN A 332 -31.61 12.06 2.07
CA ASN A 332 -31.81 10.70 1.61
C ASN A 332 -30.44 10.02 1.44
N VAL A 333 -30.31 8.85 2.04
CA VAL A 333 -29.29 7.88 1.69
C VAL A 333 -29.96 6.63 1.15
N ILE A 334 -29.60 6.21 -0.05
CA ILE A 334 -30.11 4.96 -0.66
C ILE A 334 -29.09 3.85 -0.42
N PHE A 335 -29.54 2.65 -0.05
CA PHE A 335 -28.73 1.43 0.09
C PHE A 335 -29.36 0.25 -0.66
N GLY A 336 -28.58 -0.80 -0.93
CA GLY A 336 -29.03 -2.05 -1.54
C GLY A 336 -28.88 -2.10 -3.07
N THR A 337 -29.50 -3.10 -3.72
CA THR A 337 -29.33 -3.35 -5.16
C THR A 337 -30.11 -2.39 -6.07
N LEU A 338 -30.82 -1.41 -5.50
CA LEU A 338 -31.54 -0.41 -6.27
C LEU A 338 -30.58 0.66 -6.74
N TYR A 339 -30.60 0.94 -8.05
CA TYR A 339 -29.89 2.05 -8.71
C TYR A 339 -28.36 2.06 -8.59
N GLY A 340 -27.71 1.04 -8.03
CA GLY A 340 -26.26 1.05 -7.79
C GLY A 340 -25.85 1.81 -6.53
N ALA A 341 -26.56 1.55 -5.43
CA ALA A 341 -26.29 2.14 -4.14
C ALA A 341 -24.89 1.74 -3.57
N PRO A 342 -24.35 2.47 -2.58
CA PRO A 342 -25.01 3.52 -1.80
C PRO A 342 -25.04 4.89 -2.49
N PHE A 343 -26.15 5.63 -2.36
CA PHE A 343 -26.24 7.03 -2.79
C PHE A 343 -26.23 7.97 -1.60
N ILE A 344 -25.29 8.92 -1.58
CA ILE A 344 -25.13 9.88 -0.50
C ILE A 344 -25.04 11.28 -1.09
N GLY A 345 -25.98 12.11 -0.67
CA GLY A 345 -25.93 13.53 -0.89
C GLY A 345 -26.00 14.30 0.43
N CYS A 346 -26.26 15.59 0.30
CA CYS A 346 -26.22 16.51 1.42
C CYS A 346 -27.59 17.06 1.78
N GLU A 347 -28.58 16.94 0.88
CA GLU A 347 -29.80 17.75 0.95
C GLU A 347 -31.01 17.01 0.36
N GLY A 348 -32.06 16.88 1.16
CA GLY A 348 -33.37 16.48 0.65
C GLY A 348 -33.42 15.06 0.06
N THR A 349 -34.22 14.89 -0.98
CA THR A 349 -34.45 13.58 -1.64
C THR A 349 -33.35 13.21 -2.62
N PHE A 350 -33.36 11.96 -3.09
CA PHE A 350 -32.50 11.49 -4.17
C PHE A 350 -32.50 12.43 -5.39
N SER A 351 -33.67 12.85 -5.86
CA SER A 351 -33.81 13.73 -7.03
C SER A 351 -33.13 15.09 -6.84
N LEU A 352 -33.13 15.63 -5.62
CA LEU A 352 -32.41 16.88 -5.32
C LEU A 352 -30.89 16.65 -5.27
N ASN A 353 -30.48 15.50 -4.73
CA ASN A 353 -29.07 15.11 -4.62
C ASN A 353 -28.41 14.74 -5.95
N GLN A 354 -29.16 14.37 -7.01
CA GLN A 354 -28.61 13.97 -8.31
C GLN A 354 -27.65 15.00 -8.94
N SER A 355 -27.87 16.30 -8.69
CA SER A 355 -26.99 17.38 -9.21
C SER A 355 -25.76 17.65 -8.34
N TRP A 356 -25.74 17.15 -7.09
CA TRP A 356 -24.75 17.45 -6.05
C TRP A 356 -24.33 16.20 -5.27
N MET A 357 -24.27 15.06 -5.96
CA MET A 357 -24.00 13.76 -5.36
C MET A 357 -22.54 13.63 -4.91
N LEU A 358 -22.35 13.31 -3.63
CA LEU A 358 -21.03 13.11 -3.03
C LEU A 358 -20.58 11.65 -3.04
N TYR A 359 -21.51 10.70 -3.14
CA TYR A 359 -21.17 9.27 -3.16
C TYR A 359 -22.25 8.44 -3.90
N GLY A 360 -21.87 7.50 -4.77
CA GLY A 360 -22.76 6.52 -5.45
C GLY A 360 -22.38 6.21 -6.91
N GLU A 361 -22.89 5.11 -7.50
CA GLU A 361 -22.39 4.54 -8.78
C GLU A 361 -22.46 5.48 -10.00
N ASP A 362 -21.55 5.22 -10.96
CA ASP A 362 -21.54 5.69 -12.35
C ASP A 362 -22.34 4.73 -13.24
N GLY A 363 -23.29 5.27 -14.00
CA GLY A 363 -24.21 4.50 -14.82
C GLY A 363 -25.34 5.35 -15.40
N ALA A 364 -25.65 6.47 -14.76
CA ALA A 364 -26.38 7.53 -15.44
C ALA A 364 -25.37 8.58 -15.92
N THR A 365 -25.27 8.70 -17.25
CA THR A 365 -24.67 9.85 -17.96
C THR A 365 -25.29 11.21 -17.55
N SER A 366 -26.34 11.16 -16.74
CA SER A 366 -27.13 12.27 -16.19
C SER A 366 -26.52 12.93 -14.94
N TYR A 367 -25.57 12.29 -14.23
CA TYR A 367 -25.10 12.76 -12.90
C TYR A 367 -23.68 13.36 -12.93
N ASN A 368 -23.49 14.46 -13.66
CA ASN A 368 -22.18 15.10 -13.88
C ASN A 368 -21.70 16.06 -12.78
N GLY A 369 -22.28 16.01 -11.57
CA GLY A 369 -22.11 17.05 -10.55
C GLY A 369 -20.69 17.17 -9.97
N LEU A 370 -20.15 16.09 -9.37
CA LEU A 370 -18.99 16.20 -8.47
C LEU A 370 -17.84 15.21 -8.71
N LEU A 371 -18.03 13.87 -8.62
CA LEU A 371 -16.91 12.91 -8.79
C LEU A 371 -16.39 12.86 -10.24
N ASN A 372 -17.30 13.02 -11.20
CA ASN A 372 -17.01 12.96 -12.65
C ASN A 372 -16.99 14.34 -13.31
N SER A 373 -17.11 15.42 -12.52
CA SER A 373 -17.03 16.76 -13.09
C SER A 373 -15.59 17.14 -13.40
N SER A 374 -15.40 18.05 -14.35
CA SER A 374 -14.07 18.61 -14.63
C SER A 374 -13.49 19.38 -13.44
N TYR A 375 -14.34 19.80 -12.49
CA TYR A 375 -14.04 20.76 -11.44
C TYR A 375 -13.32 20.18 -10.22
N TYR A 376 -13.56 18.92 -9.84
CA TYR A 376 -12.99 18.34 -8.63
C TYR A 376 -12.04 17.19 -8.95
N ASN A 377 -11.02 17.01 -8.11
CA ASN A 377 -9.99 15.97 -8.30
C ASN A 377 -10.37 14.64 -7.63
N GLY A 378 -11.66 14.37 -7.44
CA GLY A 378 -12.18 13.18 -6.76
C GLY A 378 -12.68 13.47 -5.35
N ILE A 379 -12.98 12.41 -4.60
CA ILE A 379 -13.65 12.45 -3.29
C ILE A 379 -12.82 11.74 -2.22
N ASN A 380 -12.85 12.31 -1.03
CA ASN A 380 -12.28 11.73 0.18
C ASN A 380 -13.42 11.47 1.16
N VAL A 381 -13.38 10.29 1.79
CA VAL A 381 -14.25 9.99 2.93
C VAL A 381 -13.40 9.95 4.18
N TYR A 382 -13.77 10.80 5.13
CA TYR A 382 -13.19 10.83 6.45
C TYR A 382 -14.20 10.37 7.47
N ILE A 383 -13.72 9.79 8.56
CA ILE A 383 -14.55 9.49 9.72
C ILE A 383 -14.03 10.24 10.94
N ARG A 384 -14.94 10.55 11.87
CA ARG A 384 -14.60 10.93 13.23
C ARG A 384 -15.52 10.26 14.25
N LYS A 385 -14.97 10.12 15.45
CA LYS A 385 -15.43 9.32 16.60
C LYS A 385 -15.46 7.80 16.40
N ILE A 386 -14.40 7.20 16.92
CA ILE A 386 -14.26 5.78 17.25
C ILE A 386 -13.41 5.70 18.54
N LYS A 387 -13.82 4.91 19.54
CA LYS A 387 -13.06 4.65 20.80
C LYS A 387 -13.62 3.53 21.73
N THR A 388 -13.05 2.32 21.82
CA THR A 388 -13.27 1.36 22.95
C THR A 388 -12.06 0.44 23.13
N SER A 389 -11.84 -0.31 24.20
CA SER A 389 -12.65 -0.64 25.39
C SER A 389 -12.34 0.20 26.63
N ASN A 390 -13.29 0.13 27.57
CA ASN A 390 -13.20 0.63 28.95
C ASN A 390 -11.87 0.26 29.59
#